data_AF-A0A4Q3DFS3-F1
#
_entry.id   AF-A0A4Q3DFS3-F1
#
_cell.length_a   1.000
_cell.length_b   1.000
_cell.length_c   1.000
_cell.angle_alpha   90.00
_cell.angle_beta   90.00
_cell.angle_gamma   90.00
#
_symmetry.space_group_name_H-M   'P 1'
#
loop_
_entity.id
_entity.type
_entity.pdbx_description
1 polymer ?
#
loop_
_entity_poly.entity_id
_entity_poly.type
_entity_poly.pdbx_seq_one_letter_code
_entity_poly.pdbx_strand_id
1 'polypeptide(L)'
;VLLFAAVAFQFFGKLPSFRDLENPKSNLASEILSEDKQLLGTYYVQNRSNVNYNQLSPNVVHALVATEDVRFYDHSGIDFRRLFSIIFYNLIGKKQGGSTITQQLALNLFSERAHNPFKRIIQKLQEWITAVKIERNYTKEEILTMYLNTVDFGAYNTFGIKSAAKTYFNITPAELSPNQAALLIGMVNGPGIYSPINHPENALKRRNFVLKRMADENFLSEGQAEEEGAKPLGLHFKAINNNDGLATYFRAVLKKDVQKTLADMEIFKSDQTPYDLDRDGLRIYTTINYQMQDYAEQAQREYMRQLQVQFNNHWRGHSLWKEIDHFKDILDQGMRRSDRYRMLKQDGKSDEEIRTDFNTPAKMDLFTWRGSIDTTMKPIDSIVYTKLILRNAIMSMDPTTGYIKAWVGGDNFEHFKYDQVKMGSRQVGSTAKPFTYAVAIENGMSPCMEVPVEPVTIVTDGKAWTPTSPAKDNIYSSLN
;
A
#
# COMPACT_ATOMS: atom_id res chain seq x y z
N VAL A 1 28.02 30.01 -20.39
CA VAL A 1 27.36 31.20 -19.79
C VAL A 1 25.98 31.44 -20.40
N LEU A 2 25.85 31.62 -21.73
CA LEU A 2 24.56 31.84 -22.40
C LEU A 2 23.50 30.75 -22.13
N LEU A 3 23.87 29.47 -22.18
CA LEU A 3 22.95 28.36 -21.86
C LEU A 3 22.48 28.37 -20.40
N PHE A 4 23.38 28.68 -19.46
CA PHE A 4 23.05 28.78 -18.03
C PHE A 4 22.11 29.96 -17.77
N ALA A 5 22.36 31.11 -18.41
CA ALA A 5 21.47 32.26 -18.35
C ALA A 5 20.10 31.95 -18.95
N ALA A 6 20.02 31.31 -20.10
CA ALA A 6 18.75 30.92 -20.72
C ALA A 6 17.91 29.97 -19.85
N VAL A 7 18.55 29.00 -19.16
CA VAL A 7 17.86 28.13 -18.20
C VAL A 7 17.43 28.90 -16.94
N ALA A 8 18.26 29.81 -16.43
CA ALA A 8 17.91 30.66 -15.29
C ALA A 8 16.71 31.58 -15.60
N PHE A 9 16.61 32.08 -16.84
CA PHE A 9 15.47 32.86 -17.36
C PHE A 9 14.31 31.99 -17.88
N GLN A 10 14.31 30.68 -17.60
CA GLN A 10 13.21 29.75 -17.89
C GLN A 10 12.86 29.56 -19.38
N PHE A 11 13.79 29.84 -20.30
CA PHE A 11 13.57 29.62 -21.75
C PHE A 11 13.31 28.16 -22.15
N PHE A 12 13.65 27.21 -21.27
CA PHE A 12 13.51 25.76 -21.51
C PHE A 12 12.51 25.07 -20.57
N GLY A 13 11.56 25.84 -20.02
CA GLY A 13 10.53 25.35 -19.11
C GLY A 13 10.66 25.94 -17.70
N LYS A 14 9.56 25.86 -16.94
CA LYS A 14 9.50 26.37 -15.56
C LYS A 14 10.43 25.55 -14.67
N LEU A 15 11.18 26.24 -13.81
CA LEU A 15 11.86 25.59 -12.69
C LEU A 15 10.80 25.07 -11.69
N PRO A 16 11.09 23.99 -10.94
CA PRO A 16 10.21 23.55 -9.85
C PRO A 16 9.88 24.72 -8.94
N SER A 17 8.62 24.80 -8.49
CA SER A 17 8.19 25.93 -7.68
C SER A 17 8.74 25.79 -6.27
N PHE A 18 9.12 26.91 -5.64
CA PHE A 18 9.54 26.89 -4.23
C PHE A 18 8.43 26.40 -3.30
N ARG A 19 7.16 26.50 -3.72
CA ARG A 19 6.00 25.99 -2.98
C ARG A 19 6.05 24.48 -2.75
N ASP A 20 6.77 23.72 -3.59
CA ASP A 20 7.01 22.28 -3.42
C ASP A 20 8.06 21.95 -2.34
N LEU A 21 8.93 22.92 -2.00
CA LEU A 21 9.97 22.85 -0.96
C LEU A 21 9.54 23.51 0.36
N GLU A 22 8.87 24.66 0.29
CA GLU A 22 8.37 25.43 1.43
C GLU A 22 7.15 24.77 2.10
N ASN A 23 6.48 23.88 1.39
CA ASN A 23 5.36 23.11 1.89
C ASN A 23 5.67 21.60 1.74
N PRO A 24 6.45 21.01 2.68
CA PRO A 24 6.54 19.54 2.82
C PRO A 24 5.16 18.90 3.07
N LYS A 25 4.10 19.71 3.20
CA LYS A 25 2.71 19.31 3.17
C LYS A 25 2.23 18.66 1.87
N SER A 26 2.94 18.83 0.74
CA SER A 26 2.46 18.43 -0.60
C SER A 26 2.37 16.92 -0.85
N ASN A 27 2.72 16.08 0.14
CA ASN A 27 2.47 14.64 0.16
C ASN A 27 2.23 14.15 1.60
N LEU A 28 1.50 14.92 2.41
CA LEU A 28 1.08 14.43 3.72
C LEU A 28 0.05 13.33 3.53
N ALA A 29 0.31 12.21 4.21
CA ALA A 29 -0.67 11.16 4.28
C ALA A 29 -1.93 11.68 4.97
N SER A 30 -3.09 11.58 4.31
CA SER A 30 -4.36 11.89 4.99
C SER A 30 -4.64 10.81 6.03
N GLU A 31 -5.01 11.23 7.23
CA GLU A 31 -5.29 10.36 8.36
C GLU A 31 -6.78 10.00 8.41
N ILE A 32 -7.09 8.73 8.64
CA ILE A 32 -8.44 8.23 8.87
C ILE A 32 -8.55 7.88 10.33
N LEU A 33 -9.43 8.57 11.04
CA LEU A 33 -9.59 8.50 12.48
C LEU A 33 -10.94 7.86 12.81
N SER A 34 -10.94 6.98 13.79
CA SER A 34 -12.14 6.42 14.41
C SER A 34 -12.89 7.50 15.22
N GLU A 35 -14.09 7.17 15.68
CA GLU A 35 -14.89 8.08 16.52
C GLU A 35 -14.17 8.42 17.83
N ASP A 36 -13.38 7.48 18.36
CA ASP A 36 -12.52 7.62 19.54
C ASP A 36 -11.13 8.19 19.22
N LYS A 37 -10.97 8.80 18.04
CA LYS A 37 -9.77 9.51 17.55
C LYS A 37 -8.52 8.63 17.43
N GLN A 38 -8.68 7.31 17.36
CA GLN A 38 -7.61 6.38 17.07
C GLN A 38 -7.37 6.32 15.55
N LEU A 39 -6.12 6.11 15.14
CA LEU A 39 -5.76 6.02 13.73
C LEU A 39 -6.18 4.66 13.17
N LEU A 40 -7.12 4.65 12.22
CA LEU A 40 -7.52 3.45 11.47
C LEU A 40 -6.55 3.19 10.30
N GLY A 41 -5.96 4.25 9.75
CA GLY A 41 -4.91 4.18 8.76
C GLY A 41 -4.80 5.47 7.97
N THR A 42 -4.07 5.42 6.86
CA THR A 42 -3.74 6.61 6.07
C THR A 42 -4.00 6.41 4.58
N TYR A 43 -4.13 7.52 3.85
CA TYR A 43 -4.07 7.57 2.39
C TYR A 43 -2.82 8.35 1.96
N TYR A 44 -2.05 7.79 1.03
CA TYR A 44 -0.84 8.42 0.50
C TYR A 44 -0.49 7.86 -0.89
N VAL A 45 0.12 8.69 -1.74
CA VAL A 45 0.72 8.22 -3.01
C VAL A 45 2.04 7.50 -2.74
N GLN A 46 2.82 8.04 -1.80
CA GLN A 46 4.11 7.52 -1.35
C GLN A 46 4.14 7.61 0.16
N ASN A 47 4.63 6.57 0.85
CA ASN A 47 4.65 6.53 2.32
C ASN A 47 5.75 7.44 2.89
N ARG A 48 5.70 8.75 2.62
CA ARG A 48 6.73 9.73 3.02
C ARG A 48 6.60 10.04 4.52
N SER A 49 7.74 10.11 5.19
CA SER A 49 7.80 10.36 6.63
C SER A 49 8.13 11.81 6.96
N ASN A 50 7.49 12.40 7.97
CA ASN A 50 7.90 13.68 8.58
C ASN A 50 8.81 13.43 9.78
N VAL A 51 10.09 13.22 9.53
CA VAL A 51 11.12 13.20 10.58
C VAL A 51 11.76 14.56 10.64
N ASN A 52 12.00 15.07 11.84
CA ASN A 52 12.82 16.27 12.06
C ASN A 52 14.29 15.88 12.29
N TYR A 53 15.23 16.80 12.08
CA TYR A 53 16.67 16.50 12.20
C TYR A 53 17.04 15.89 13.56
N ASN A 54 16.45 16.39 14.65
CA ASN A 54 16.68 15.89 16.01
C ASN A 54 16.16 14.46 16.28
N GLN A 55 15.40 13.89 15.35
CA GLN A 55 14.91 12.52 15.40
C GLN A 55 15.73 11.56 14.52
N LEU A 56 16.82 12.05 13.91
CA LEU A 56 17.76 11.23 13.14
C LEU A 56 18.92 10.78 14.01
N SER A 57 19.25 9.49 13.94
CA SER A 57 20.50 8.99 14.51
C SER A 57 21.69 9.64 13.80
N PRO A 58 22.75 10.08 14.53
CA PRO A 58 23.99 10.56 13.92
C PRO A 58 24.57 9.58 12.91
N ASN A 59 24.38 8.27 13.12
CA ASN A 59 24.82 7.23 12.20
C ASN A 59 24.21 7.36 10.81
N VAL A 60 22.94 7.80 10.71
CA VAL A 60 22.25 8.01 9.42
C VAL A 60 22.88 9.19 8.68
N VAL A 61 23.11 10.29 9.40
CA VAL A 61 23.72 11.50 8.84
C VAL A 61 25.15 11.20 8.38
N HIS A 62 25.95 10.57 9.22
CA HIS A 62 27.34 10.19 8.93
C HIS A 62 27.42 9.21 7.75
N ALA A 63 26.58 8.17 7.72
CA ALA A 63 26.53 7.22 6.60
C ALA A 63 26.21 7.91 5.27
N LEU A 64 25.24 8.82 5.28
CA LEU A 64 24.83 9.59 4.11
C LEU A 64 25.97 10.49 3.62
N VAL A 65 26.53 11.32 4.51
CA VAL A 65 27.62 12.25 4.17
C VAL A 65 28.86 11.49 3.68
N ALA A 66 29.30 10.44 4.38
CA ALA A 66 30.50 9.67 4.00
C ALA A 66 30.40 8.98 2.63
N THR A 67 29.18 8.60 2.25
CA THR A 67 28.92 7.83 1.02
C THR A 67 28.58 8.73 -0.15
N GLU A 68 27.66 9.67 0.05
CA GLU A 68 27.09 10.46 -1.02
C GLU A 68 27.82 11.77 -1.24
N ASP A 69 28.31 12.42 -0.18
CA ASP A 69 28.82 13.80 -0.27
C ASP A 69 29.72 14.20 0.91
N VAL A 70 30.96 13.74 0.90
CA VAL A 70 31.93 13.90 2.02
C VAL A 70 32.13 15.37 2.43
N ARG A 71 32.10 16.29 1.45
CA ARG A 71 32.29 17.73 1.66
C ARG A 71 30.97 18.49 1.72
N PHE A 72 29.88 17.81 2.07
CA PHE A 72 28.54 18.38 2.08
C PHE A 72 28.46 19.72 2.83
N TYR A 73 29.16 19.86 3.95
CA TYR A 73 29.17 21.07 4.77
C TYR A 73 30.04 22.20 4.19
N ASP A 74 30.94 21.92 3.25
CA ASP A 74 31.95 22.87 2.75
C ASP A 74 31.51 23.61 1.47
N HIS A 75 30.43 23.18 0.81
CA HIS A 75 29.99 23.73 -0.47
C HIS A 75 28.54 24.24 -0.45
N SER A 76 28.19 25.13 -1.38
CA SER A 76 26.83 25.67 -1.52
C SER A 76 26.03 24.96 -2.63
N GLY A 77 25.80 23.66 -2.45
CA GLY A 77 25.01 22.80 -3.36
C GLY A 77 25.77 22.14 -4.51
N ILE A 78 26.90 22.68 -4.96
CA ILE A 78 27.73 22.09 -6.01
C ILE A 78 29.16 21.96 -5.51
N ASP A 79 29.66 20.73 -5.44
CA ASP A 79 31.08 20.47 -5.19
C ASP A 79 31.89 20.59 -6.49
N PHE A 80 32.42 21.79 -6.74
CA PHE A 80 33.26 22.04 -7.91
C PHE A 80 34.55 21.22 -7.89
N ARG A 81 35.14 20.95 -6.71
CA ARG A 81 36.36 20.13 -6.62
C ARG A 81 36.09 18.71 -7.09
N ARG A 82 34.97 18.12 -6.65
CA ARG A 82 34.51 16.79 -7.09
C ARG A 82 34.15 16.78 -8.58
N LEU A 83 33.51 17.83 -9.08
CA LEU A 83 33.17 17.95 -10.49
C LEU A 83 34.42 17.91 -11.38
N PHE A 84 35.46 18.69 -11.04
CA PHE A 84 36.72 18.68 -11.78
C PHE A 84 37.50 17.37 -11.62
N SER A 85 37.53 16.78 -10.42
CA SER A 85 38.23 15.51 -10.20
C SER A 85 37.59 14.38 -11.01
N ILE A 86 36.27 14.38 -11.21
CA ILE A 86 35.57 13.34 -11.99
C ILE A 86 35.94 13.38 -13.47
N ILE A 87 36.18 14.57 -14.04
CA ILE A 87 36.67 14.68 -15.42
C ILE A 87 38.00 13.92 -15.55
N PHE A 88 38.90 14.10 -14.58
CA PHE A 88 40.19 13.40 -14.55
C PHE A 88 40.04 11.90 -14.27
N TYR A 89 39.22 11.49 -13.30
CA TYR A 89 38.99 10.07 -12.98
C TYR A 89 38.33 9.29 -14.12
N ASN A 90 37.43 9.91 -14.88
CA ASN A 90 36.81 9.29 -16.06
C ASN A 90 37.82 9.10 -17.20
N LEU A 91 38.79 10.01 -17.37
CA LEU A 91 39.87 9.86 -18.36
C LEU A 91 40.80 8.67 -18.05
N ILE A 92 40.95 8.31 -16.76
CA ILE A 92 41.72 7.14 -16.31
C ILE A 92 40.86 5.90 -16.05
N GLY A 93 39.61 5.87 -16.54
CA GLY A 93 38.72 4.71 -16.48
C GLY A 93 38.08 4.42 -15.12
N LYS A 94 38.25 5.27 -14.11
CA LYS A 94 37.59 5.15 -12.80
C LYS A 94 36.28 5.94 -12.78
N LYS A 95 35.15 5.27 -13.01
CA LYS A 95 33.82 5.90 -12.94
C LYS A 95 33.42 6.15 -11.48
N GLN A 96 33.14 7.41 -11.13
CA GLN A 96 32.65 7.81 -9.81
C GLN A 96 31.42 8.72 -9.94
N GLY A 97 30.47 8.61 -9.02
CA GLY A 97 29.29 9.49 -8.96
C GLY A 97 29.69 10.91 -8.52
N GLY A 98 29.11 11.93 -9.16
CA GLY A 98 29.48 13.34 -8.97
C GLY A 98 28.39 14.28 -8.48
N SER A 99 27.22 13.77 -8.11
CA SER A 99 26.13 14.62 -7.61
C SER A 99 26.21 14.75 -6.09
N THR A 100 26.00 15.96 -5.59
CA THR A 100 25.89 16.28 -4.16
C THR A 100 24.52 15.86 -3.60
N ILE A 101 24.36 15.81 -2.27
CA ILE A 101 23.06 15.51 -1.64
C ILE A 101 22.00 16.52 -2.09
N THR A 102 22.35 17.81 -2.13
CA THR A 102 21.46 18.90 -2.56
C THR A 102 21.05 18.76 -4.03
N GLN A 103 21.95 18.30 -4.91
CA GLN A 103 21.60 18.01 -6.30
C GLN A 103 20.65 16.84 -6.44
N GLN A 104 20.82 15.80 -5.63
CA GLN A 104 19.91 14.66 -5.61
C GLN A 104 18.53 15.06 -5.06
N LEU A 105 18.48 15.87 -4.00
CA LEU A 105 17.24 16.47 -3.50
C LEU A 105 16.56 17.31 -4.59
N ALA A 106 17.31 18.16 -5.30
CA ALA A 106 16.77 18.93 -6.41
C ALA A 106 16.22 18.04 -7.53
N LEU A 107 16.90 16.93 -7.84
CA LEU A 107 16.41 15.95 -8.81
C LEU A 107 15.07 15.32 -8.38
N ASN A 108 14.89 15.02 -7.09
CA ASN A 108 13.64 14.43 -6.58
C ASN A 108 12.43 15.36 -6.70
N LEU A 109 12.63 16.67 -6.91
CA LEU A 109 11.54 17.64 -7.15
C LEU A 109 11.02 17.60 -8.59
N PHE A 110 11.75 16.97 -9.53
CA PHE A 110 11.28 16.82 -10.89
C PHE A 110 10.40 15.57 -11.00
N SER A 111 9.25 15.70 -11.65
CA SER A 111 8.27 14.61 -11.81
C SER A 111 8.79 13.45 -12.68
N GLU A 112 9.66 13.73 -13.66
CA GLU A 112 10.21 12.71 -14.55
C GLU A 112 11.69 12.97 -14.87
N ARG A 113 12.46 11.89 -14.98
CA ARG A 113 13.86 11.95 -15.41
C ARG A 113 13.93 11.98 -16.93
N ALA A 114 14.58 12.98 -17.50
CA ALA A 114 14.60 13.14 -18.95
C ALA A 114 15.41 12.01 -19.62
N HIS A 115 14.77 11.26 -20.53
CA HIS A 115 15.42 10.17 -21.28
C HIS A 115 16.19 10.65 -22.52
N ASN A 116 15.85 11.83 -23.05
CA ASN A 116 16.55 12.41 -24.19
C ASN A 116 17.89 13.05 -23.74
N PRO A 117 19.04 12.77 -24.40
CA PRO A 117 20.35 13.29 -24.00
C PRO A 117 20.43 14.82 -23.87
N PHE A 118 19.82 15.56 -24.80
CA PHE A 118 19.80 17.03 -24.75
C PHE A 118 18.92 17.53 -23.61
N LYS A 119 17.72 16.95 -23.44
CA LYS A 119 16.84 17.28 -22.31
C LYS A 119 17.49 16.93 -20.96
N ARG A 120 18.31 15.87 -20.90
CA ARG A 120 19.05 15.47 -19.70
C ARG A 120 20.11 16.50 -19.32
N ILE A 121 20.81 17.09 -20.28
CA ILE A 121 21.77 18.17 -20.05
C ILE A 121 21.04 19.39 -19.47
N ILE A 122 19.92 19.78 -20.08
CA ILE A 122 19.10 20.90 -19.59
C ILE A 122 18.60 20.63 -18.16
N GLN A 123 18.05 19.43 -17.91
CA GLN A 123 17.61 19.01 -16.57
C GLN A 123 18.76 19.06 -15.57
N LYS A 124 19.98 18.66 -15.96
CA LYS A 124 21.13 18.72 -15.06
C LYS A 124 21.53 20.15 -14.69
N LEU A 125 21.40 21.10 -15.61
CA LEU A 125 21.57 22.53 -15.32
C LEU A 125 20.45 23.07 -14.41
N GLN A 126 19.21 22.61 -14.60
CA GLN A 126 18.09 22.94 -13.72
C GLN A 126 18.30 22.37 -12.30
N GLU A 127 18.80 21.15 -12.16
CA GLU A 127 19.22 20.56 -10.87
C GLU A 127 20.26 21.45 -10.18
N TRP A 128 21.27 21.94 -10.90
CA TRP A 128 22.31 22.82 -10.35
C TRP A 128 21.75 24.16 -9.86
N ILE A 129 20.94 24.82 -10.68
CA ILE A 129 20.31 26.10 -10.30
C ILE A 129 19.40 25.90 -9.08
N THR A 130 18.66 24.79 -9.05
CA THR A 130 17.75 24.45 -7.94
C THR A 130 18.53 24.12 -6.68
N ALA A 131 19.63 23.36 -6.77
CA ALA A 131 20.49 23.05 -5.63
C ALA A 131 21.09 24.33 -4.99
N VAL A 132 21.59 25.26 -5.80
CA VAL A 132 22.09 26.55 -5.30
C VAL A 132 20.98 27.37 -4.63
N LYS A 133 19.75 27.32 -5.18
CA LYS A 133 18.58 27.98 -4.58
C LYS A 133 18.19 27.36 -3.23
N ILE A 134 18.18 26.03 -3.13
CA ILE A 134 17.92 25.30 -1.88
C ILE A 134 18.94 25.72 -0.82
N GLU A 135 20.24 25.71 -1.16
CA GLU A 135 21.33 26.03 -0.23
C GLU A 135 21.38 27.49 0.23
N ARG A 136 20.70 28.39 -0.47
CA ARG A 136 20.55 29.79 -0.04
C ARG A 136 19.43 29.99 0.96
N ASN A 137 18.44 29.10 0.95
CA ASN A 137 17.19 29.26 1.68
C ASN A 137 17.03 28.28 2.85
N TYR A 138 17.84 27.21 2.89
CA TYR A 138 17.77 26.17 3.91
C TYR A 138 19.14 25.87 4.51
N THR A 139 19.15 25.53 5.79
CA THR A 139 20.32 25.05 6.50
C THR A 139 20.71 23.64 6.04
N LYS A 140 21.94 23.23 6.33
CA LYS A 140 22.46 21.89 6.02
C LYS A 140 21.62 20.77 6.67
N GLU A 141 21.19 21.00 7.90
CA GLU A 141 20.33 20.08 8.65
C GLU A 141 18.96 19.91 8.00
N GLU A 142 18.34 21.02 7.59
CA GLU A 142 17.07 21.00 6.86
C GLU A 142 17.19 20.27 5.51
N ILE A 143 18.29 20.49 4.78
CA ILE A 143 18.54 19.81 3.50
C ILE A 143 18.68 18.30 3.68
N LEU A 144 19.46 17.86 4.67
CA LEU A 144 19.60 16.44 5.01
C LEU A 144 18.24 15.82 5.37
N THR A 145 17.46 16.54 6.18
CA THR A 145 16.14 16.10 6.63
C THR A 145 15.16 15.98 5.46
N MET A 146 15.10 17.00 4.58
CA MET A 146 14.27 16.98 3.37
C MET A 146 14.68 15.84 2.43
N TYR A 147 15.98 15.63 2.22
CA TYR A 147 16.47 14.51 1.43
C TYR A 147 16.05 13.16 2.04
N LEU A 148 16.35 12.93 3.32
CA LEU A 148 16.04 11.68 4.01
C LEU A 148 14.54 11.39 4.13
N ASN A 149 13.68 12.40 4.06
CA ASN A 149 12.22 12.23 4.06
C ASN A 149 11.64 11.93 2.67
N THR A 150 12.41 12.14 1.59
CA THR A 150 11.92 12.01 0.20
C THR A 150 12.48 10.81 -0.54
N VAL A 151 13.65 10.30 -0.16
CA VAL A 151 14.33 9.22 -0.91
C VAL A 151 13.59 7.89 -0.86
N ASP A 152 13.70 7.13 -1.95
CA ASP A 152 13.13 5.80 -2.11
C ASP A 152 14.06 4.73 -1.49
N PHE A 153 13.51 3.91 -0.61
CA PHE A 153 14.20 2.74 -0.06
C PHE A 153 13.73 1.43 -0.70
N GLY A 154 12.82 1.49 -1.67
CA GLY A 154 12.42 0.39 -2.53
C GLY A 154 11.15 -0.30 -2.08
N ALA A 155 11.31 -1.37 -1.29
CA ALA A 155 10.27 -2.35 -1.08
C ALA A 155 8.94 -1.70 -0.63
N TYR A 156 7.84 -2.09 -1.27
CA TYR A 156 6.47 -1.68 -0.90
C TYR A 156 6.23 -0.15 -0.86
N ASN A 157 6.82 0.62 -1.78
CA ASN A 157 6.68 2.08 -1.85
C ASN A 157 7.11 2.77 -0.54
N THR A 158 8.20 2.29 0.06
CA THR A 158 8.77 2.85 1.29
C THR A 158 9.64 4.07 0.98
N PHE A 159 9.08 5.26 1.14
CA PHE A 159 9.78 6.53 0.94
C PHE A 159 10.11 7.18 2.28
N GLY A 160 11.32 7.69 2.42
CA GLY A 160 11.74 8.38 3.63
C GLY A 160 12.22 7.46 4.76
N ILE A 161 13.14 7.99 5.56
CA ILE A 161 13.93 7.21 6.51
C ILE A 161 13.11 6.63 7.68
N LYS A 162 12.00 7.28 8.11
CA LYS A 162 11.11 6.72 9.15
C LYS A 162 10.43 5.46 8.66
N SER A 163 9.87 5.55 7.46
CA SER A 163 9.17 4.45 6.84
C SER A 163 10.15 3.30 6.62
N ALA A 164 11.38 3.60 6.18
CA ALA A 164 12.43 2.60 6.03
C ALA A 164 12.85 1.95 7.36
N ALA A 165 13.15 2.74 8.40
CA ALA A 165 13.51 2.21 9.72
C ALA A 165 12.41 1.29 10.29
N LYS A 166 11.15 1.68 10.12
CA LYS A 166 10.01 0.89 10.57
C LYS A 166 9.80 -0.36 9.69
N THR A 167 9.88 -0.22 8.37
CA THR A 167 9.65 -1.33 7.43
C THR A 167 10.73 -2.39 7.51
N TYR A 168 12.01 -2.02 7.59
CA TYR A 168 13.13 -2.97 7.53
C TYR A 168 13.55 -3.49 8.92
N PHE A 169 13.32 -2.72 9.99
CA PHE A 169 13.84 -3.03 11.32
C PHE A 169 12.83 -2.87 12.45
N ASN A 170 11.61 -2.39 12.18
CA ASN A 170 10.56 -2.13 13.17
C ASN A 170 10.93 -1.13 14.28
N ILE A 171 11.90 -0.24 14.04
CA ILE A 171 12.39 0.78 14.99
C ILE A 171 12.19 2.22 14.45
N THR A 172 12.54 3.23 15.25
CA THR A 172 12.56 4.64 14.82
C THR A 172 13.91 5.05 14.22
N PRO A 173 13.99 6.12 13.41
CA PRO A 173 15.27 6.59 12.85
C PRO A 173 16.33 6.97 13.87
N ALA A 174 15.91 7.41 15.07
CA ALA A 174 16.81 7.75 16.17
C ALA A 174 17.54 6.53 16.74
N GLU A 175 16.95 5.34 16.60
CA GLU A 175 17.47 4.07 17.13
C GLU A 175 18.37 3.32 16.14
N LEU A 176 18.56 3.85 14.93
CA LEU A 176 19.37 3.19 13.90
C LEU A 176 20.84 3.08 14.34
N SER A 177 21.28 1.84 14.52
CA SER A 177 22.67 1.45 14.73
C SER A 177 23.53 1.65 13.46
N PRO A 178 24.87 1.66 13.55
CA PRO A 178 25.73 1.93 12.40
C PRO A 178 25.50 0.99 11.22
N ASN A 179 25.40 -0.33 11.45
CA ASN A 179 25.15 -1.31 10.40
C ASN A 179 23.76 -1.16 9.75
N GLN A 180 22.73 -0.82 10.54
CA GLN A 180 21.37 -0.57 10.02
C GLN A 180 21.31 0.73 9.21
N ALA A 181 21.90 1.82 9.70
CA ALA A 181 22.01 3.09 8.99
C ALA A 181 22.77 2.90 7.66
N ALA A 182 23.91 2.21 7.69
CA ALA A 182 24.69 1.89 6.51
C ALA A 182 23.92 1.06 5.48
N LEU A 183 23.06 0.14 5.93
CA LEU A 183 22.21 -0.65 5.04
C LEU A 183 21.19 0.26 4.33
N LEU A 184 20.45 1.07 5.10
CA LEU A 184 19.42 1.96 4.53
C LEU A 184 20.03 2.97 3.55
N ILE A 185 21.10 3.67 3.96
CA ILE A 185 21.78 4.63 3.09
C ILE A 185 22.37 3.95 1.85
N GLY A 186 22.93 2.75 2.01
CA GLY A 186 23.48 1.97 0.91
C GLY A 186 22.45 1.68 -0.20
N MET A 187 21.17 1.61 0.14
CA MET A 187 20.08 1.35 -0.80
C MET A 187 19.63 2.57 -1.61
N VAL A 188 19.83 3.81 -1.15
CA VAL A 188 19.19 5.01 -1.74
C VAL A 188 19.46 5.17 -3.24
N ASN A 189 20.67 4.84 -3.70
CA ASN A 189 21.06 4.93 -5.12
C ASN A 189 20.81 3.66 -5.95
N GLY A 190 20.17 2.65 -5.36
CA GLY A 190 19.86 1.40 -6.04
C GLY A 190 18.94 0.50 -5.22
N PRO A 191 17.73 0.96 -4.85
CA PRO A 191 16.88 0.24 -3.89
C PRO A 191 16.47 -1.15 -4.37
N GLY A 192 16.32 -1.35 -5.68
CA GLY A 192 16.09 -2.68 -6.26
C GLY A 192 17.33 -3.57 -6.23
N ILE A 193 18.50 -3.04 -6.61
CA ILE A 193 19.77 -3.78 -6.74
C ILE A 193 20.31 -4.19 -5.36
N TYR A 194 20.19 -3.30 -4.38
CA TYR A 194 20.67 -3.46 -3.02
C TYR A 194 19.56 -3.85 -2.04
N SER A 195 18.41 -4.33 -2.54
CA SER A 195 17.30 -4.80 -1.71
C SER A 195 17.78 -5.97 -0.83
N PRO A 196 17.69 -5.87 0.51
CA PRO A 196 18.09 -6.96 1.40
C PRO A 196 17.09 -8.12 1.41
N ILE A 197 15.92 -7.94 0.78
CA ILE A 197 14.88 -8.97 0.61
C ILE A 197 15.19 -9.82 -0.61
N ASN A 198 15.41 -9.17 -1.75
CA ASN A 198 15.57 -9.85 -3.04
C ASN A 198 17.04 -10.17 -3.36
N HIS A 199 17.98 -9.36 -2.85
CA HIS A 199 19.40 -9.41 -3.17
C HIS A 199 20.28 -9.25 -1.91
N PRO A 200 20.14 -10.14 -0.90
CA PRO A 200 20.78 -9.99 0.41
C PRO A 200 22.32 -9.88 0.34
N GLU A 201 22.96 -10.63 -0.56
CA GLU A 201 24.43 -10.54 -0.73
C GLU A 201 24.90 -9.18 -1.24
N ASN A 202 24.17 -8.60 -2.21
CA ASN A 202 24.48 -7.28 -2.74
C ASN A 202 24.25 -6.21 -1.68
N ALA A 203 23.17 -6.34 -0.91
CA ALA A 203 22.85 -5.46 0.20
C ALA A 203 23.95 -5.49 1.28
N LEU A 204 24.43 -6.69 1.64
CA LEU A 204 25.51 -6.88 2.61
C LEU A 204 26.83 -6.22 2.15
N LYS A 205 27.23 -6.48 0.91
CA LYS A 205 28.42 -5.87 0.30
C LYS A 205 28.31 -4.34 0.29
N ARG A 206 27.13 -3.82 -0.08
CA ARG A 206 26.88 -2.38 -0.14
C ARG A 206 26.88 -1.72 1.24
N ARG A 207 26.27 -2.34 2.24
CA ARG A 207 26.31 -1.90 3.64
C ARG A 207 27.75 -1.82 4.14
N ASN A 208 28.55 -2.87 3.93
CA ASN A 208 29.93 -2.91 4.40
C ASN A 208 30.81 -1.87 3.67
N PHE A 209 30.50 -1.58 2.40
CA PHE A 209 31.11 -0.45 1.70
C PHE A 209 30.79 0.88 2.38
N VAL A 210 29.54 1.13 2.78
CA VAL A 210 29.14 2.35 3.50
C VAL A 210 29.84 2.45 4.86
N LEU A 211 29.91 1.36 5.64
CA LEU A 211 30.64 1.32 6.91
C LEU A 211 32.12 1.66 6.73
N LYS A 212 32.76 1.12 5.70
CA LYS A 212 34.15 1.46 5.37
C LYS A 212 34.29 2.95 5.04
N ARG A 213 33.38 3.52 4.25
CA ARG A 213 33.37 4.95 3.95
C ARG A 213 33.22 5.79 5.22
N MET A 214 32.39 5.37 6.17
CA MET A 214 32.27 6.04 7.46
C MET A 214 33.58 6.01 8.26
N ALA A 215 34.33 4.91 8.22
CA ALA A 215 35.64 4.82 8.85
C ALA A 215 36.69 5.69 8.15
N ASP A 216 36.72 5.71 6.81
CA ASP A 216 37.63 6.57 6.02
C ASP A 216 37.47 8.06 6.39
N GLU A 217 36.24 8.48 6.74
CA GLU A 217 35.92 9.86 7.14
C GLU A 217 35.92 10.06 8.68
N ASN A 218 36.44 9.10 9.45
CA ASN A 218 36.56 9.12 10.92
C ASN A 218 35.23 9.20 11.70
N PHE A 219 34.10 8.82 11.10
CA PHE A 219 32.82 8.71 11.82
C PHE A 219 32.71 7.41 12.64
N LEU A 220 33.55 6.42 12.34
CA LEU A 220 33.72 5.16 13.07
C LEU A 220 35.22 4.83 13.12
N SER A 221 35.66 4.07 14.11
CA SER A 221 37.00 3.45 14.04
C SER A 221 36.99 2.30 13.04
N GLU A 222 38.15 1.95 12.46
CA GLU A 222 38.28 0.78 11.57
C GLU A 222 37.77 -0.50 12.25
N GLY A 223 38.13 -0.72 13.52
CA GLY A 223 37.64 -1.87 14.29
C GLY A 223 36.13 -1.88 14.49
N GLN A 224 35.50 -0.72 14.72
CA GLN A 224 34.04 -0.62 14.80
C GLN A 224 33.37 -0.93 13.46
N ALA A 225 33.93 -0.43 12.35
CA ALA A 225 33.39 -0.70 11.02
C ALA A 225 33.47 -2.20 10.66
N GLU A 226 34.55 -2.89 11.05
CA GLU A 226 34.70 -4.34 10.89
C GLU A 226 33.70 -5.11 11.76
N GLU A 227 33.56 -4.75 13.04
CA GLU A 227 32.61 -5.38 13.97
C GLU A 227 31.17 -5.24 13.46
N GLU A 228 30.76 -4.02 13.11
CA GLU A 228 29.43 -3.73 12.55
C GLU A 228 29.22 -4.42 11.19
N GLY A 229 30.29 -4.54 10.39
CA GLY A 229 30.29 -5.20 9.09
C GLY A 229 30.17 -6.72 9.17
N ALA A 230 30.54 -7.33 10.31
CA ALA A 230 30.40 -8.76 10.57
C ALA A 230 28.98 -9.15 11.02
N LYS A 231 28.18 -8.20 11.52
CA LYS A 231 26.81 -8.47 11.96
C LYS A 231 25.92 -8.91 10.78
N PRO A 232 24.95 -9.83 11.00
CA PRO A 232 23.96 -10.18 9.98
C PRO A 232 23.09 -8.96 9.60
N LEU A 233 22.33 -9.06 8.51
CA LEU A 233 21.44 -7.96 8.08
C LEU A 233 20.38 -7.59 9.12
N GLY A 234 19.98 -8.53 10.00
CA GLY A 234 19.13 -8.24 11.16
C GLY A 234 17.76 -7.66 10.81
N LEU A 235 17.15 -8.10 9.70
CA LEU A 235 15.87 -7.58 9.23
C LEU A 235 14.72 -8.02 10.15
N HIS A 236 13.87 -7.06 10.51
CA HIS A 236 12.55 -7.30 11.09
C HIS A 236 11.51 -6.73 10.15
N PHE A 237 11.40 -7.38 9.00
CA PHE A 237 10.66 -6.84 7.87
C PHE A 237 9.15 -6.84 8.12
N LYS A 238 8.53 -5.66 8.10
CA LYS A 238 7.07 -5.48 8.15
C LYS A 238 6.68 -4.42 7.13
N ALA A 239 6.14 -4.85 5.99
CA ALA A 239 5.57 -3.90 5.03
C ALA A 239 4.48 -3.08 5.75
N ILE A 240 4.55 -1.75 5.63
CA ILE A 240 3.43 -0.88 5.99
C ILE A 240 2.73 -0.57 4.68
N ASN A 241 1.69 -1.34 4.37
CA ASN A 241 0.86 -1.08 3.20
C ASN A 241 -0.47 -0.43 3.62
N ASN A 242 -1.14 0.26 2.70
CA ASN A 242 -2.54 0.68 2.87
C ASN A 242 -3.50 -0.52 3.08
N ASN A 243 -3.01 -1.73 2.84
CA ASN A 243 -3.71 -3.00 3.11
C ASN A 243 -3.53 -3.52 4.54
N ASP A 244 -2.71 -2.85 5.36
CA ASP A 244 -2.52 -3.16 6.78
C ASP A 244 -3.32 -2.19 7.66
N GLY A 245 -3.56 -2.63 8.90
CA GLY A 245 -4.36 -1.91 9.89
C GLY A 245 -5.84 -2.33 9.87
N LEU A 246 -6.64 -1.67 10.70
CA LEU A 246 -8.06 -1.97 10.81
C LEU A 246 -8.87 -1.35 9.67
N ALA A 247 -10.05 -1.90 9.44
CA ALA A 247 -11.08 -1.38 8.56
C ALA A 247 -10.62 -1.19 7.10
N THR A 248 -9.72 -2.03 6.59
CA THR A 248 -9.11 -1.87 5.24
C THR A 248 -10.15 -1.79 4.12
N TYR A 249 -11.17 -2.64 4.17
CA TYR A 249 -12.32 -2.62 3.26
C TYR A 249 -13.12 -1.31 3.36
N PHE A 250 -13.47 -0.89 4.58
CA PHE A 250 -14.17 0.36 4.82
C PHE A 250 -13.35 1.56 4.32
N ARG A 251 -12.04 1.59 4.59
CA ARG A 251 -11.13 2.62 4.10
C ARG A 251 -11.12 2.67 2.58
N ALA A 252 -11.20 1.54 1.87
CA ALA A 252 -11.28 1.54 0.41
C ALA A 252 -12.59 2.14 -0.12
N VAL A 253 -13.72 1.85 0.55
CA VAL A 253 -15.04 2.42 0.22
C VAL A 253 -15.06 3.92 0.55
N LEU A 254 -14.64 4.28 1.78
CA LEU A 254 -14.58 5.64 2.31
C LEU A 254 -13.82 6.58 1.38
N LYS A 255 -12.71 6.14 0.80
CA LYS A 255 -11.90 6.97 -0.11
C LYS A 255 -12.74 7.50 -1.27
N LYS A 256 -13.52 6.61 -1.91
CA LYS A 256 -14.40 6.97 -3.03
C LYS A 256 -15.56 7.83 -2.57
N ASP A 257 -16.15 7.48 -1.42
CA ASP A 257 -17.32 8.20 -0.88
C ASP A 257 -16.95 9.64 -0.47
N VAL A 258 -15.78 9.85 0.15
CA VAL A 258 -15.28 11.20 0.49
C VAL A 258 -15.01 12.02 -0.77
N GLN A 259 -14.31 11.45 -1.76
CA GLN A 259 -14.05 12.14 -3.03
C GLN A 259 -15.34 12.56 -3.73
N LYS A 260 -16.33 11.66 -3.78
CA LYS A 260 -17.64 11.95 -4.34
C LYS A 260 -18.37 13.03 -3.53
N THR A 261 -18.39 12.92 -2.21
CA THR A 261 -19.07 13.89 -1.34
C THR A 261 -18.50 15.29 -1.47
N LEU A 262 -17.17 15.43 -1.50
CA LEU A 262 -16.51 16.73 -1.70
C LEU A 262 -16.87 17.35 -3.06
N ALA A 263 -16.96 16.53 -4.10
CA ALA A 263 -17.40 16.98 -5.43
C ALA A 263 -18.87 17.39 -5.43
N ASP A 264 -19.76 16.56 -4.87
CA ASP A 264 -21.21 16.81 -4.81
C ASP A 264 -21.54 18.05 -3.98
N MET A 265 -20.72 18.38 -2.96
CA MET A 265 -20.86 19.57 -2.12
C MET A 265 -20.11 20.80 -2.65
N GLU A 266 -19.45 20.71 -3.80
CA GLU A 266 -18.63 21.79 -4.38
C GLU A 266 -17.54 22.31 -3.43
N ILE A 267 -16.96 21.43 -2.61
CA ILE A 267 -15.89 21.78 -1.66
C ILE A 267 -14.54 21.63 -2.38
N PHE A 268 -13.93 22.78 -2.69
CA PHE A 268 -12.62 22.87 -3.35
C PHE A 268 -11.58 23.59 -2.47
N LYS A 269 -10.32 23.46 -2.84
CA LYS A 269 -9.23 24.26 -2.26
C LYS A 269 -9.41 25.73 -2.60
N SER A 270 -8.68 26.60 -1.90
CA SER A 270 -8.63 28.04 -2.17
C SER A 270 -8.25 28.41 -3.61
N ASP A 271 -7.52 27.55 -4.32
CA ASP A 271 -7.14 27.70 -5.73
C ASP A 271 -8.12 27.01 -6.70
N GLN A 272 -9.32 26.65 -6.23
CA GLN A 272 -10.39 25.97 -6.96
C GLN A 272 -10.04 24.56 -7.46
N THR A 273 -8.94 23.97 -7.00
CA THR A 273 -8.61 22.57 -7.32
C THR A 273 -9.31 21.58 -6.38
N PRO A 274 -9.67 20.36 -6.85
CA PRO A 274 -10.22 19.32 -5.99
C PRO A 274 -9.23 18.85 -4.94
N TYR A 275 -9.75 18.47 -3.77
CA TYR A 275 -8.95 17.81 -2.73
C TYR A 275 -8.47 16.42 -3.17
N ASP A 276 -7.19 16.18 -2.97
CA ASP A 276 -6.52 14.89 -3.20
C ASP A 276 -6.21 14.25 -1.85
N LEU A 277 -6.96 13.20 -1.52
CA LEU A 277 -6.81 12.45 -0.28
C LEU A 277 -5.43 11.82 -0.12
N ASP A 278 -4.68 11.59 -1.20
CA ASP A 278 -3.36 10.98 -1.12
C ASP A 278 -2.23 12.01 -0.93
N ARG A 279 -2.53 13.31 -1.01
CA ARG A 279 -1.51 14.37 -1.05
C ARG A 279 -1.75 15.56 -0.13
N ASP A 280 -3.01 15.82 0.23
CA ASP A 280 -3.38 17.06 0.92
C ASP A 280 -3.38 16.94 2.47
N GLY A 281 -3.03 15.79 3.04
CA GLY A 281 -2.91 15.63 4.49
C GLY A 281 -4.19 15.88 5.28
N LEU A 282 -5.33 15.46 4.75
CA LEU A 282 -6.64 15.64 5.39
C LEU A 282 -6.74 14.79 6.66
N ARG A 283 -7.54 15.25 7.63
CA ARG A 283 -7.94 14.43 8.79
C ARG A 283 -9.41 14.07 8.65
N ILE A 284 -9.68 12.80 8.40
CA ILE A 284 -11.00 12.26 8.12
C ILE A 284 -11.51 11.56 9.38
N TYR A 285 -12.49 12.15 10.05
CA TYR A 285 -13.14 11.56 11.22
C TYR A 285 -14.30 10.68 10.76
N THR A 286 -14.35 9.46 11.27
CA THR A 286 -15.34 8.44 10.89
C THR A 286 -16.18 8.03 12.09
N THR A 287 -17.25 7.29 11.83
CA THR A 287 -18.12 6.75 12.88
C THR A 287 -17.66 5.37 13.39
N ILE A 288 -16.61 4.80 12.78
CA ILE A 288 -16.08 3.50 13.19
C ILE A 288 -15.56 3.60 14.62
N ASN A 289 -15.97 2.67 15.46
CA ASN A 289 -15.41 2.49 16.79
C ASN A 289 -14.18 1.59 16.70
N TYR A 290 -13.02 2.06 17.17
CA TYR A 290 -11.77 1.31 17.01
C TYR A 290 -11.83 -0.08 17.66
N GLN A 291 -12.33 -0.17 18.90
CA GLN A 291 -12.40 -1.44 19.63
C GLN A 291 -13.39 -2.41 19.00
N MET A 292 -14.58 -1.94 18.60
CA MET A 292 -15.56 -2.80 17.94
C MET A 292 -15.05 -3.31 16.59
N GLN A 293 -14.35 -2.48 15.84
CA GLN A 293 -13.73 -2.88 14.58
C GLN A 293 -12.66 -3.97 14.79
N ASP A 294 -11.79 -3.79 15.78
CA ASP A 294 -10.75 -4.75 16.12
C ASP A 294 -11.37 -6.11 16.52
N TYR A 295 -12.38 -6.09 17.39
CA TYR A 295 -13.11 -7.30 17.77
C TYR A 295 -13.81 -7.97 16.60
N ALA A 296 -14.44 -7.21 15.70
CA ALA A 296 -15.10 -7.77 14.52
C ALA A 296 -14.10 -8.49 13.60
N GLU A 297 -12.92 -7.92 13.38
CA GLU A 297 -11.88 -8.56 12.56
C GLU A 297 -11.23 -9.76 13.26
N GLN A 298 -11.01 -9.70 14.57
CA GLN A 298 -10.50 -10.83 15.34
C GLN A 298 -11.47 -12.01 15.31
N ALA A 299 -12.76 -11.75 15.60
CA ALA A 299 -13.80 -12.76 15.53
C ALA A 299 -13.90 -13.35 14.12
N GLN A 300 -13.87 -12.52 13.09
CA GLN A 300 -13.86 -12.99 11.71
C GLN A 300 -12.70 -13.97 11.44
N ARG A 301 -11.45 -13.60 11.80
CA ARG A 301 -10.28 -14.45 11.57
C ARG A 301 -10.38 -15.79 12.31
N GLU A 302 -10.83 -15.77 13.56
CA GLU A 302 -10.96 -16.96 14.39
C GLU A 302 -12.01 -17.93 13.84
N TYR A 303 -13.23 -17.43 13.61
CA TYR A 303 -14.35 -18.27 13.19
C TYR A 303 -14.19 -18.74 11.74
N MET A 304 -13.71 -17.90 10.83
CA MET A 304 -13.55 -18.29 9.43
C MET A 304 -12.49 -19.38 9.25
N ARG A 305 -11.44 -19.41 10.08
CA ARG A 305 -10.50 -20.52 10.09
C ARG A 305 -11.18 -21.85 10.40
N GLN A 306 -12.11 -21.87 11.36
CA GLN A 306 -12.85 -23.08 11.73
C GLN A 306 -13.87 -23.47 10.64
N LEU A 307 -14.63 -22.50 10.13
CA LEU A 307 -15.62 -22.73 9.07
C LEU A 307 -14.96 -23.21 7.77
N GLN A 308 -13.78 -22.68 7.42
CA GLN A 308 -13.05 -23.13 6.25
C GLN A 308 -12.64 -24.60 6.35
N VAL A 309 -12.27 -25.08 7.54
CA VAL A 309 -11.97 -26.52 7.75
C VAL A 309 -13.20 -27.37 7.50
N GLN A 310 -14.36 -26.98 8.04
CA GLN A 310 -15.62 -27.70 7.83
C GLN A 310 -16.02 -27.70 6.35
N PHE A 311 -15.88 -26.55 5.67
CA PHE A 311 -16.14 -26.41 4.26
C PHE A 311 -15.22 -27.29 3.40
N ASN A 312 -13.92 -27.28 3.67
CA ASN A 312 -12.96 -28.11 2.97
C ASN A 312 -13.23 -29.60 3.17
N ASN A 313 -13.66 -29.99 4.37
CA ASN A 313 -14.04 -31.37 4.67
C ASN A 313 -15.32 -31.79 3.92
N HIS A 314 -16.31 -30.89 3.82
CA HIS A 314 -17.53 -31.13 3.04
C HIS A 314 -17.21 -31.39 1.57
N TRP A 315 -16.32 -30.59 0.97
CA TRP A 315 -15.92 -30.76 -0.44
C TRP A 315 -14.86 -31.86 -0.67
N ARG A 316 -14.42 -32.57 0.38
CA ARG A 316 -13.38 -33.57 0.24
C ARG A 316 -13.91 -34.79 -0.51
N GLY A 317 -13.26 -35.13 -1.64
CA GLY A 317 -13.68 -36.26 -2.48
C GLY A 317 -14.80 -35.92 -3.46
N HIS A 318 -15.37 -34.72 -3.38
CA HIS A 318 -16.32 -34.19 -4.35
C HIS A 318 -15.61 -33.74 -5.63
N SER A 319 -16.27 -33.90 -6.78
CA SER A 319 -15.73 -33.47 -8.06
C SER A 319 -16.39 -32.17 -8.47
N LEU A 320 -15.67 -31.05 -8.31
CA LEU A 320 -16.16 -29.72 -8.68
C LEU A 320 -16.63 -29.66 -10.15
N TRP A 321 -15.98 -30.42 -11.04
CA TRP A 321 -16.32 -30.51 -12.46
C TRP A 321 -17.66 -31.20 -12.75
N LYS A 322 -18.12 -32.08 -11.85
CA LYS A 322 -19.37 -32.83 -12.00
C LYS A 322 -20.53 -32.19 -11.24
N GLU A 323 -20.22 -31.56 -10.11
CA GLU A 323 -21.23 -31.11 -9.14
C GLU A 323 -21.55 -29.63 -9.25
N ILE A 324 -20.67 -28.83 -9.87
CA ILE A 324 -20.92 -27.42 -10.12
C ILE A 324 -21.23 -27.23 -11.60
N ASP A 325 -22.48 -26.85 -11.88
CA ASP A 325 -22.90 -26.46 -13.22
C ASP A 325 -22.01 -25.32 -13.75
N HIS A 326 -21.61 -25.42 -15.02
CA HIS A 326 -20.76 -24.41 -15.68
C HIS A 326 -19.41 -24.13 -14.99
N PHE A 327 -18.84 -25.10 -14.25
CA PHE A 327 -17.57 -24.90 -13.55
C PHE A 327 -16.43 -24.44 -14.47
N LYS A 328 -16.38 -24.94 -15.71
CA LYS A 328 -15.39 -24.49 -16.71
C LYS A 328 -15.51 -22.99 -17.00
N ASP A 329 -16.72 -22.48 -17.11
CA ASP A 329 -16.97 -21.06 -17.39
C ASP A 329 -16.49 -20.20 -16.21
N ILE A 330 -16.62 -20.69 -14.97
CA ILE A 330 -16.09 -20.02 -13.77
C ILE A 330 -14.56 -19.89 -13.85
N LEU A 331 -13.87 -20.95 -14.29
CA LEU A 331 -12.41 -20.93 -14.44
C LEU A 331 -11.96 -20.03 -15.59
N ASP A 332 -12.62 -20.11 -16.74
CA ASP A 332 -12.31 -19.27 -17.89
C ASP A 332 -12.55 -17.78 -17.57
N GLN A 333 -13.61 -17.46 -16.83
CA GLN A 333 -13.84 -16.09 -16.32
C GLN A 333 -12.78 -15.67 -15.30
N GLY A 334 -12.38 -16.57 -14.39
CA GLY A 334 -11.31 -16.31 -13.42
C GLY A 334 -9.99 -15.97 -14.11
N MET A 335 -9.63 -16.75 -15.13
CA MET A 335 -8.46 -16.52 -15.96
C MET A 335 -8.55 -15.17 -16.67
N ARG A 336 -9.62 -14.91 -17.43
CA ARG A 336 -9.81 -13.66 -18.19
C ARG A 336 -9.82 -12.40 -17.33
N ARG A 337 -10.29 -12.48 -16.09
CA ARG A 337 -10.35 -11.35 -15.15
C ARG A 337 -9.03 -11.08 -14.42
N SER A 338 -8.07 -12.00 -14.48
CA SER A 338 -6.78 -11.84 -13.79
C SER A 338 -5.87 -10.79 -14.45
N ASP A 339 -5.00 -10.17 -13.66
CA ASP A 339 -3.98 -9.25 -14.17
C ASP A 339 -3.01 -9.98 -15.10
N ARG A 340 -2.67 -11.23 -14.78
CA ARG A 340 -1.81 -12.09 -15.60
C ARG A 340 -2.35 -12.26 -17.02
N TYR A 341 -3.63 -12.55 -17.18
CA TYR A 341 -4.25 -12.64 -18.51
C TYR A 341 -4.20 -11.30 -19.26
N ARG A 342 -4.49 -10.20 -18.58
CA ARG A 342 -4.44 -8.85 -19.18
C ARG A 342 -3.03 -8.47 -19.64
N MET A 343 -2.00 -8.80 -18.86
CA MET A 343 -0.60 -8.58 -19.23
C MET A 343 -0.19 -9.42 -20.44
N LEU A 344 -0.45 -10.72 -20.43
CA LEU A 344 -0.10 -11.61 -21.55
C LEU A 344 -0.83 -11.20 -22.84
N LYS A 345 -2.07 -10.70 -22.73
CA LYS A 345 -2.78 -10.12 -23.88
C LYS A 345 -2.14 -8.86 -24.41
N GLN A 346 -1.67 -7.97 -23.52
CA GLN A 346 -0.92 -6.77 -23.92
C GLN A 346 0.41 -7.14 -24.59
N ASP A 347 1.02 -8.25 -24.18
CA ASP A 347 2.23 -8.81 -24.81
C ASP A 347 1.94 -9.54 -26.15
N GLY A 348 0.69 -9.51 -26.64
CA GLY A 348 0.31 -10.06 -27.94
C GLY A 348 0.06 -11.57 -27.97
N LYS A 349 -0.07 -12.24 -26.81
CA LYS A 349 -0.28 -13.69 -26.74
C LYS A 349 -1.68 -14.14 -27.19
N SER A 350 -1.74 -15.26 -27.90
CA SER A 350 -3.02 -15.91 -28.28
C SER A 350 -3.74 -16.49 -27.06
N ASP A 351 -5.04 -16.79 -27.18
CA ASP A 351 -5.79 -17.42 -26.08
C ASP A 351 -5.24 -18.83 -25.74
N GLU A 352 -4.71 -19.55 -26.73
CA GLU A 352 -4.09 -20.87 -26.58
C GLU A 352 -2.75 -20.80 -25.85
N GLU A 353 -1.90 -19.83 -26.19
CA GLU A 353 -0.65 -19.58 -25.48
C GLU A 353 -0.91 -19.21 -24.02
N ILE A 354 -1.92 -18.36 -23.77
CA ILE A 354 -2.28 -17.97 -22.41
C ILE A 354 -2.81 -19.16 -21.61
N ARG A 355 -3.66 -20.01 -22.20
CA ARG A 355 -4.09 -21.25 -21.53
C ARG A 355 -2.92 -22.16 -21.18
N THR A 356 -1.92 -22.24 -22.05
CA THR A 356 -0.70 -23.02 -21.78
C THR A 356 0.10 -22.42 -20.62
N ASP A 357 0.25 -21.09 -20.59
CA ASP A 357 0.88 -20.37 -19.48
C ASP A 357 0.15 -20.62 -18.14
N PHE A 358 -1.18 -20.56 -18.14
CA PHE A 358 -1.99 -20.83 -16.93
C PHE A 358 -1.91 -22.29 -16.45
N ASN A 359 -1.48 -23.21 -17.31
CA ASN A 359 -1.23 -24.61 -16.98
C ASN A 359 0.23 -24.92 -16.66
N THR A 360 1.10 -23.90 -16.64
CA THR A 360 2.53 -24.01 -16.32
C THR A 360 2.78 -23.54 -14.89
N PRO A 361 3.51 -24.30 -14.04
CA PRO A 361 3.79 -23.88 -12.68
C PRO A 361 4.55 -22.55 -12.63
N ALA A 362 4.09 -21.63 -11.78
CA ALA A 362 4.71 -20.33 -11.55
C ALA A 362 4.78 -20.05 -10.05
N LYS A 363 5.80 -19.28 -9.62
CA LYS A 363 5.87 -18.78 -8.25
C LYS A 363 4.74 -17.78 -8.01
N MET A 364 4.05 -17.91 -6.90
CA MET A 364 2.98 -17.01 -6.49
C MET A 364 2.80 -17.01 -4.97
N ASP A 365 2.21 -15.92 -4.47
CA ASP A 365 1.76 -15.80 -3.08
C ASP A 365 0.27 -16.16 -2.99
N LEU A 366 -0.11 -16.92 -1.95
CA LEU A 366 -1.48 -17.33 -1.71
C LEU A 366 -1.93 -17.02 -0.29
N PHE A 367 -3.15 -16.53 -0.16
CA PHE A 367 -3.83 -16.44 1.12
C PHE A 367 -4.03 -17.82 1.74
N THR A 368 -3.67 -17.97 3.02
CA THR A 368 -4.18 -19.02 3.88
C THR A 368 -4.63 -18.43 5.22
N TRP A 369 -5.49 -19.15 5.95
CA TRP A 369 -5.87 -18.77 7.32
C TRP A 369 -4.73 -18.85 8.35
N ARG A 370 -3.53 -19.28 7.94
CA ARG A 370 -2.30 -19.25 8.76
C ARG A 370 -1.34 -18.12 8.35
N GLY A 371 -1.72 -17.31 7.35
CA GLY A 371 -0.87 -16.30 6.73
C GLY A 371 -0.66 -16.59 5.24
N SER A 372 -0.16 -15.59 4.52
CA SER A 372 0.21 -15.74 3.11
C SER A 372 1.40 -16.71 2.98
N ILE A 373 1.40 -17.52 1.93
CA ILE A 373 2.49 -18.47 1.65
C ILE A 373 3.00 -18.28 0.23
N ASP A 374 4.33 -18.23 0.09
CA ASP A 374 4.99 -18.38 -1.19
C ASP A 374 4.94 -19.84 -1.63
N THR A 375 4.42 -20.09 -2.83
CA THR A 375 4.34 -21.43 -3.40
C THR A 375 4.59 -21.43 -4.89
N THR A 376 4.72 -22.62 -5.48
CA THR A 376 4.80 -22.81 -6.92
C THR A 376 3.66 -23.74 -7.32
N MET A 377 2.70 -23.22 -8.10
CA MET A 377 1.57 -23.99 -8.58
C MET A 377 1.13 -23.49 -9.97
N LYS A 378 0.23 -24.20 -10.64
CA LYS A 378 -0.35 -23.72 -11.89
C LYS A 378 -1.33 -22.58 -11.58
N PRO A 379 -1.30 -21.45 -12.30
CA PRO A 379 -2.27 -20.37 -12.13
C PRO A 379 -3.74 -20.82 -12.24
N ILE A 380 -4.04 -21.86 -13.03
CA ILE A 380 -5.40 -22.40 -13.10
C ILE A 380 -5.83 -23.07 -11.78
N ASP A 381 -4.92 -23.78 -11.12
CA ASP A 381 -5.17 -24.44 -9.84
C ASP A 381 -5.32 -23.39 -8.71
N SER A 382 -4.64 -22.24 -8.82
CA SER A 382 -4.78 -21.16 -7.84
C SER A 382 -6.14 -20.46 -7.94
N ILE A 383 -6.74 -20.41 -9.12
CA ILE A 383 -8.14 -19.97 -9.30
C ILE A 383 -9.08 -20.92 -8.57
N VAL A 384 -8.92 -22.24 -8.73
CA VAL A 384 -9.72 -23.25 -8.02
C VAL A 384 -9.57 -23.08 -6.50
N TYR A 385 -8.33 -23.01 -6.02
CA TYR A 385 -8.02 -22.80 -4.61
C TYR A 385 -8.73 -21.55 -4.06
N THR A 386 -8.62 -20.43 -4.77
CA THR A 386 -9.23 -19.15 -4.36
C THR A 386 -10.76 -19.18 -4.37
N LYS A 387 -11.36 -19.96 -5.28
CA LYS A 387 -12.82 -20.16 -5.35
C LYS A 387 -13.36 -21.02 -4.21
N LEU A 388 -12.51 -21.84 -3.59
CA LEU A 388 -12.86 -22.63 -2.41
C LEU A 388 -12.63 -21.87 -1.09
N ILE A 389 -12.12 -20.63 -1.13
CA ILE A 389 -12.07 -19.78 0.07
C ILE A 389 -13.47 -19.22 0.34
N LEU A 390 -14.02 -19.56 1.51
CA LEU A 390 -15.28 -19.02 2.00
C LEU A 390 -15.18 -17.51 2.15
N ARG A 391 -16.23 -16.79 1.75
CA ARG A 391 -16.36 -15.34 1.89
C ARG A 391 -17.26 -14.98 3.04
N ASN A 392 -16.96 -13.87 3.69
CA ASN A 392 -17.74 -13.36 4.81
C ASN A 392 -17.98 -11.85 4.69
N ALA A 393 -18.92 -11.35 5.48
CA ALA A 393 -19.18 -9.93 5.67
C ALA A 393 -19.71 -9.70 7.08
N ILE A 394 -19.27 -8.63 7.74
CA ILE A 394 -19.83 -8.17 9.02
C ILE A 394 -19.99 -6.66 8.95
N MET A 395 -21.15 -6.16 9.37
CA MET A 395 -21.36 -4.73 9.56
C MET A 395 -22.19 -4.53 10.82
N SER A 396 -21.76 -3.59 11.66
CA SER A 396 -22.46 -3.17 12.86
C SER A 396 -22.77 -1.69 12.77
N MET A 397 -23.99 -1.33 13.16
CA MET A 397 -24.46 0.06 13.19
C MET A 397 -25.19 0.35 14.49
N ASP A 398 -25.14 1.61 14.89
CA ASP A 398 -26.01 2.17 15.92
C ASP A 398 -27.43 2.32 15.33
N PRO A 399 -28.45 1.65 15.89
CA PRO A 399 -29.80 1.66 15.34
C PRO A 399 -30.51 3.01 15.51
N THR A 400 -30.04 3.89 16.39
CA THR A 400 -30.65 5.20 16.65
C THR A 400 -30.13 6.27 15.70
N THR A 401 -28.84 6.22 15.36
CA THR A 401 -28.17 7.21 14.51
C THR A 401 -27.91 6.73 13.08
N GLY A 402 -27.96 5.42 12.85
CA GLY A 402 -27.55 4.80 11.59
C GLY A 402 -26.03 4.78 11.39
N TYR A 403 -25.25 5.22 12.39
CA TYR A 403 -23.80 5.30 12.29
C TYR A 403 -23.17 3.92 12.30
N ILE A 404 -22.34 3.66 11.30
CA ILE A 404 -21.61 2.40 11.17
C ILE A 404 -20.47 2.39 12.18
N LYS A 405 -20.45 1.39 13.06
CA LYS A 405 -19.47 1.23 14.14
C LYS A 405 -18.39 0.22 13.81
N ALA A 406 -18.68 -0.81 13.01
CA ALA A 406 -17.71 -1.79 12.55
C ALA A 406 -18.06 -2.29 11.14
N TRP A 407 -17.04 -2.62 10.36
CA TRP A 407 -17.14 -3.01 8.96
C TRP A 407 -16.03 -4.00 8.56
N VAL A 408 -16.43 -5.23 8.25
CA VAL A 408 -15.57 -6.30 7.72
C VAL A 408 -16.10 -6.69 6.35
N GLY A 409 -15.41 -6.24 5.31
CA GLY A 409 -15.81 -6.43 3.91
C GLY A 409 -15.39 -7.74 3.27
N GLY A 410 -14.57 -8.55 3.94
CA GLY A 410 -14.05 -9.80 3.39
C GLY A 410 -12.94 -10.40 4.25
N ASP A 411 -12.26 -11.42 3.71
CA ASP A 411 -11.34 -12.27 4.49
C ASP A 411 -9.97 -11.63 4.74
N ASN A 412 -9.42 -11.00 3.69
CA ASN A 412 -8.11 -10.39 3.69
C ASN A 412 -8.05 -9.42 2.52
N PHE A 413 -7.88 -8.13 2.80
CA PHE A 413 -7.96 -7.10 1.78
C PHE A 413 -6.79 -7.15 0.79
N GLU A 414 -5.61 -7.64 1.18
CA GLU A 414 -4.46 -7.81 0.27
C GLU A 414 -4.82 -8.77 -0.87
N HIS A 415 -5.38 -9.92 -0.53
CA HIS A 415 -5.73 -10.98 -1.48
C HIS A 415 -7.10 -10.79 -2.13
N PHE A 416 -8.05 -10.14 -1.45
CA PHE A 416 -9.44 -10.06 -1.86
C PHE A 416 -10.00 -8.65 -1.73
N LYS A 417 -9.94 -7.88 -2.82
CA LYS A 417 -10.36 -6.46 -2.85
C LYS A 417 -11.88 -6.24 -2.94
N TYR A 418 -12.65 -7.29 -3.22
CA TYR A 418 -14.10 -7.17 -3.38
C TYR A 418 -14.78 -7.07 -2.01
N ASP A 419 -15.42 -5.93 -1.76
CA ASP A 419 -16.12 -5.64 -0.52
C ASP A 419 -17.53 -6.24 -0.52
N GLN A 420 -17.76 -7.21 0.35
CA GLN A 420 -19.02 -7.94 0.45
C GLN A 420 -20.13 -7.13 1.14
N VAL A 421 -19.80 -6.10 1.92
CA VAL A 421 -20.80 -5.31 2.67
C VAL A 421 -21.52 -4.30 1.76
N LYS A 422 -20.77 -3.57 0.93
CA LYS A 422 -21.29 -2.54 0.01
C LYS A 422 -21.62 -3.09 -1.37
N MET A 423 -20.75 -3.95 -1.91
CA MET A 423 -20.89 -4.43 -3.31
C MET A 423 -21.60 -5.78 -3.38
N GLY A 424 -21.54 -6.58 -2.31
CA GLY A 424 -22.13 -7.91 -2.26
C GLY A 424 -23.66 -7.85 -2.28
N SER A 425 -24.26 -8.57 -3.22
CA SER A 425 -25.71 -8.83 -3.23
C SER A 425 -25.97 -10.33 -3.15
N ARG A 426 -26.89 -10.71 -2.27
CA ARG A 426 -27.26 -12.10 -1.98
C ARG A 426 -28.76 -12.19 -1.70
N GLN A 427 -29.33 -13.37 -1.92
CA GLN A 427 -30.68 -13.67 -1.44
C GLN A 427 -30.68 -13.63 0.09
N VAL A 428 -31.56 -12.81 0.67
CA VAL A 428 -31.65 -12.59 2.13
C VAL A 428 -32.29 -13.77 2.86
N GLY A 429 -33.08 -14.59 2.16
CA GLY A 429 -33.75 -15.75 2.74
C GLY A 429 -34.72 -15.35 3.87
N SER A 430 -34.73 -16.12 4.96
CA SER A 430 -35.68 -15.92 6.06
C SER A 430 -35.50 -14.60 6.83
N THR A 431 -34.39 -13.88 6.66
CA THR A 431 -34.20 -12.56 7.30
C THR A 431 -35.13 -11.48 6.73
N ALA A 432 -35.83 -11.75 5.62
CA ALA A 432 -36.89 -10.88 5.11
C ALA A 432 -38.22 -10.97 5.90
N LYS A 433 -38.45 -12.07 6.63
CA LYS A 433 -39.74 -12.33 7.31
C LYS A 433 -40.16 -11.23 8.29
N PRO A 434 -39.26 -10.63 9.11
CA PRO A 434 -39.64 -9.55 10.03
C PRO A 434 -40.30 -8.36 9.33
N PHE A 435 -39.96 -8.05 8.08
CA PHE A 435 -40.63 -6.97 7.33
C PHE A 435 -42.08 -7.30 7.02
N THR A 436 -42.38 -8.55 6.65
CA THR A 436 -43.76 -9.01 6.42
C THR A 436 -44.57 -8.98 7.72
N TYR A 437 -43.98 -9.42 8.84
CA TYR A 437 -44.65 -9.37 10.14
C TYR A 437 -44.84 -7.94 10.65
N ALA A 438 -43.88 -7.05 10.41
CA ALA A 438 -44.01 -5.63 10.75
C ALA A 438 -45.22 -5.00 10.03
N VAL A 439 -45.39 -5.25 8.73
CA VAL A 439 -46.55 -4.78 7.97
C VAL A 439 -47.86 -5.36 8.53
N ALA A 440 -47.88 -6.64 8.91
CA ALA A 440 -49.07 -7.24 9.53
C ALA A 440 -49.45 -6.54 10.83
N ILE A 441 -48.47 -6.27 11.71
CA ILE A 441 -48.66 -5.58 12.99
C ILE A 441 -49.09 -4.13 12.78
N GLU A 442 -48.47 -3.41 11.84
CA GLU A 442 -48.86 -2.04 11.46
C GLU A 442 -50.31 -1.97 10.96
N ASN A 443 -50.80 -3.03 10.31
CA ASN A 443 -52.19 -3.17 9.88
C ASN A 443 -53.13 -3.70 10.98
N GLY A 444 -52.69 -3.74 12.24
CA GLY A 444 -53.51 -4.08 13.40
C GLY A 444 -53.60 -5.58 13.71
N MET A 445 -52.82 -6.45 13.06
CA MET A 445 -52.77 -7.85 13.43
C MET A 445 -52.01 -8.03 14.75
N SER A 446 -52.59 -8.78 15.68
CA SER A 446 -51.94 -9.10 16.95
C SER A 446 -50.75 -10.05 16.72
N PRO A 447 -49.59 -9.86 17.39
CA PRO A 447 -48.51 -10.84 17.38
C PRO A 447 -48.92 -12.23 17.90
N CYS A 448 -50.04 -12.31 18.65
CA CYS A 448 -50.62 -13.55 19.13
C CYS A 448 -51.64 -14.17 18.15
N MET A 449 -51.84 -13.58 16.97
CA MET A 449 -52.71 -14.16 15.94
C MET A 449 -52.11 -15.48 15.47
N GLU A 450 -52.92 -16.54 15.52
CA GLU A 450 -52.53 -17.85 14.99
C GLU A 450 -52.74 -17.88 13.49
N VAL A 451 -51.74 -18.39 12.77
CA VAL A 451 -51.78 -18.57 11.32
C VAL A 451 -51.63 -20.07 11.00
N PRO A 452 -52.49 -20.65 10.16
CA PRO A 452 -52.39 -22.06 9.79
C PRO A 452 -51.10 -22.34 9.00
N VAL A 453 -50.44 -23.46 9.32
CA VAL A 453 -49.22 -23.92 8.64
C VAL A 453 -49.59 -25.07 7.71
N GLU A 454 -50.34 -24.74 6.67
CA GLU A 454 -50.80 -25.71 5.67
C GLU A 454 -50.08 -25.51 4.33
N PRO A 455 -49.88 -26.57 3.54
CA PRO A 455 -49.36 -26.43 2.18
C PRO A 455 -50.29 -25.55 1.33
N VAL A 456 -49.78 -24.40 0.90
CA VAL A 456 -50.52 -23.46 0.03
C VAL A 456 -49.86 -23.45 -1.33
N THR A 457 -50.63 -23.66 -2.40
CA THR A 457 -50.15 -23.52 -3.78
C THR A 457 -50.51 -22.13 -4.30
N ILE A 458 -49.50 -21.34 -4.63
CA ILE A 458 -49.64 -20.00 -5.18
C ILE A 458 -49.34 -20.08 -6.68
N VAL A 459 -50.25 -19.58 -7.52
CA VAL A 459 -50.04 -19.51 -8.97
C VAL A 459 -49.60 -18.11 -9.36
N THR A 460 -48.36 -17.98 -9.83
CA THR A 460 -47.78 -16.72 -10.31
C THR A 460 -47.21 -16.91 -11.70
N ASP A 461 -47.53 -16.03 -12.65
CA ASP A 461 -47.07 -16.09 -14.05
C ASP A 461 -47.31 -17.45 -14.73
N GLY A 462 -48.45 -18.09 -14.42
CA GLY A 462 -48.82 -19.40 -14.95
C GLY A 462 -48.01 -20.58 -14.38
N LYS A 463 -47.14 -20.35 -13.38
CA LYS A 463 -46.39 -21.40 -12.67
C LYS A 463 -46.96 -21.59 -11.27
N ALA A 464 -47.29 -22.84 -10.94
CA ALA A 464 -47.68 -23.22 -9.59
C ALA A 464 -46.43 -23.35 -8.71
N TRP A 465 -46.45 -22.69 -7.56
CA TRP A 465 -45.40 -22.76 -6.55
C TRP A 465 -46.00 -23.14 -5.20
N THR A 466 -45.48 -24.20 -4.59
CA THR A 466 -45.92 -24.70 -3.28
C THR A 466 -44.73 -24.67 -2.32
N PRO A 467 -44.58 -23.62 -1.49
CA PRO A 467 -43.51 -23.56 -0.49
C PRO A 467 -43.63 -24.70 0.53
N THR A 468 -42.49 -25.21 0.98
CA THR A 468 -42.41 -26.25 2.03
C THR A 468 -41.78 -25.68 3.30
N SER A 469 -42.27 -26.15 4.45
CA SER A 469 -41.68 -25.84 5.75
C SER A 469 -40.59 -26.87 6.11
N PRO A 470 -39.49 -26.46 6.75
CA PRO A 470 -38.50 -27.40 7.31
C PRO A 470 -39.03 -28.19 8.51
N ALA A 471 -40.03 -27.65 9.24
CA ALA A 471 -40.61 -28.28 10.42
C ALA A 471 -41.77 -29.18 10.02
N LYS A 472 -41.73 -30.46 10.44
CA LYS A 472 -42.71 -31.48 10.03
C LYS A 472 -43.95 -31.58 10.92
N ASP A 473 -43.95 -30.96 12.11
CA ASP A 473 -44.87 -31.38 13.19
C ASP A 473 -45.79 -30.29 13.81
N ASN A 474 -45.78 -29.04 13.34
CA ASN A 474 -46.67 -27.98 13.88
C ASN A 474 -47.73 -27.53 12.87
N ILE A 475 -49.00 -27.64 13.25
CA ILE A 475 -50.19 -27.28 12.43
C ILE A 475 -50.50 -25.78 12.50
N TYR A 476 -49.98 -25.06 13.51
CA TYR A 476 -50.14 -23.63 13.71
C TYR A 476 -48.81 -22.95 14.03
N SER A 477 -48.64 -21.70 13.59
CA SER A 477 -47.51 -20.82 13.92
C SER A 477 -48.05 -19.51 14.50
N SER A 478 -47.43 -19.01 15.56
CA SER A 478 -47.59 -17.63 16.02
C SER A 478 -46.85 -16.66 15.10
N LEU A 479 -47.22 -15.37 15.15
CA LEU A 479 -46.49 -14.28 14.49
C LEU A 479 -45.26 -13.80 15.31
N ASN A 480 -45.06 -14.33 16.51
CA ASN A 480 -43.88 -14.13 17.37
C ASN A 480 -42.82 -15.22 17.18
#